data_AF-A0A0M9UDW9-F1
#
_entry.id   AF-A0A0M9UDW9-F1
#
_cell.length_a   1.000
_cell.length_b   1.000
_cell.length_c   1.000
_cell.angle_alpha   90.00
_cell.angle_beta   90.00
_cell.angle_gamma   90.00
#
_symmetry.space_group_name_H-M   'P 1'
#
loop_
_entity.id
_entity.type
_entity.pdbx_description
1 polymer ?
#
loop_
_entity_poly.entity_id
_entity_poly.type
_entity_poly.pdbx_seq_one_letter_code
_entity_poly.pdbx_strand_id
1 'polypeptide(L)'
;MIRGVIRDQTRLLNGIRVHVWWEGSDGVLSLPSGEDPTKPDGYWDVVLDGYAKAGRWFVAVVHPQTGEHISPVLTVETDAEPCEPDSGGRQVIDVDFLLVNGQGGRPGPTLTPTATATPTPTPTPWPTPDGQPRTVRVPILMYHYISTPPPGSNAIRRDLSVPPERFREHLAYLKSQGYQTITLHDLVYALTRGTPLPPKPIILTFDDGYEDNYTNAFPILQEFGYVGTFFIVTNNPDTGRPGYMTWDQLREMHAAGMEIGSHARDHVDLRGKDDDYLIWQILGSSEAIANQLGFRPEAFAYPSGRYNQHIIDLVRSAHYWAAVTTEGGMTHSTDTLLTLHRIRVRGHWSAVGLANALAYWEQNDR
;
A
#
# COMPACT_ATOMS: atom_id res chain seq x y z
N MET A 1 -21.29 -8.16 7.13
CA MET A 1 -21.68 -7.35 5.96
C MET A 1 -20.63 -7.55 4.87
N ILE A 2 -20.93 -8.40 3.90
CA ILE A 2 -20.04 -8.64 2.74
C ILE A 2 -20.68 -7.97 1.52
N ARG A 3 -19.89 -7.20 0.77
CA ARG A 3 -20.34 -6.48 -0.44
C ARG A 3 -19.86 -7.22 -1.68
N GLY A 4 -20.80 -7.65 -2.52
CA GLY A 4 -20.52 -8.25 -3.83
C GLY A 4 -21.11 -7.43 -4.99
N VAL A 5 -20.50 -7.51 -6.18
CA VAL A 5 -20.98 -6.82 -7.40
C VAL A 5 -21.32 -7.85 -8.46
N ILE A 6 -22.53 -7.79 -9.03
CA ILE A 6 -22.96 -8.64 -10.16
C ILE A 6 -22.99 -7.79 -11.42
N ARG A 7 -22.25 -8.21 -12.45
CA ARG A 7 -22.23 -7.57 -13.78
C ARG A 7 -22.73 -8.56 -14.82
N ASP A 8 -24.01 -8.45 -15.18
CA ASP A 8 -24.64 -8.72 -16.50
C ASP A 8 -26.16 -8.93 -16.28
N GLN A 9 -26.97 -8.04 -16.86
CA GLN A 9 -28.44 -8.05 -16.77
C GLN A 9 -29.06 -8.22 -18.15
N THR A 10 -29.05 -9.42 -18.71
CA THR A 10 -29.99 -9.69 -19.80
C THR A 10 -30.96 -10.82 -19.61
N ARG A 11 -30.96 -11.58 -18.50
CA ARG A 11 -32.02 -12.60 -18.32
C ARG A 11 -32.21 -13.28 -16.95
N LEU A 12 -32.09 -12.61 -15.81
CA LEU A 12 -32.36 -13.27 -14.52
C LEU A 12 -33.03 -12.36 -13.49
N LEU A 13 -34.30 -12.01 -13.73
CA LEU A 13 -35.15 -11.39 -12.70
C LEU A 13 -36.30 -12.30 -12.22
N ASN A 14 -36.31 -13.59 -12.60
CA ASN A 14 -37.18 -14.59 -11.98
C ASN A 14 -36.32 -15.74 -11.43
N GLY A 15 -36.12 -15.76 -10.12
CA GLY A 15 -35.60 -16.92 -9.39
C GLY A 15 -34.08 -16.96 -9.19
N ILE A 16 -33.44 -15.88 -8.75
CA ILE A 16 -32.05 -15.96 -8.27
C ILE A 16 -31.98 -16.99 -7.14
N ARG A 17 -31.09 -17.97 -7.23
CA ARG A 17 -30.78 -18.89 -6.14
C ARG A 17 -29.40 -18.56 -5.59
N VAL A 18 -29.28 -18.53 -4.27
CA VAL A 18 -27.99 -18.39 -3.58
C VAL A 18 -27.61 -19.77 -3.07
N HIS A 19 -26.42 -20.21 -3.43
CA HIS A 19 -25.82 -21.41 -2.88
C HIS A 19 -24.91 -21.01 -1.72
N VAL A 20 -25.20 -21.54 -0.53
CA VAL A 20 -24.38 -21.35 0.67
C VAL A 20 -23.96 -22.71 1.20
N TRP A 21 -22.67 -22.89 1.47
CA TRP A 21 -22.14 -24.12 2.06
C TRP A 21 -21.00 -23.82 3.04
N TRP A 22 -20.70 -24.77 3.92
CA TRP A 22 -19.69 -24.66 4.98
C TRP A 22 -18.52 -25.60 4.70
N GLU A 23 -17.32 -25.21 5.12
CA GLU A 23 -16.11 -26.01 5.01
C GLU A 23 -16.26 -27.33 5.80
N GLY A 24 -16.59 -28.43 5.11
CA GLY A 24 -16.81 -29.74 5.72
C GLY A 24 -18.24 -30.30 5.58
N SER A 25 -19.13 -29.68 4.80
CA SER A 25 -20.44 -30.26 4.46
C SER A 25 -20.93 -29.89 3.05
N ASP A 26 -21.47 -30.87 2.32
CA ASP A 26 -22.04 -30.71 0.96
C ASP A 26 -23.55 -30.33 0.98
N GLY A 27 -24.02 -29.64 2.02
CA GLY A 27 -25.44 -29.33 2.20
C GLY A 27 -25.86 -28.02 1.55
N VAL A 28 -26.77 -28.07 0.58
CA VAL A 28 -27.39 -26.90 -0.08
C VAL A 28 -28.53 -26.37 0.79
N LEU A 29 -28.39 -25.19 1.40
CA LEU A 29 -29.53 -24.48 1.99
C LEU A 29 -30.25 -23.67 0.89
N SER A 30 -31.48 -24.04 0.56
CA SER A 30 -32.36 -23.23 -0.31
C SER A 30 -33.31 -22.43 0.58
N LEU A 31 -33.22 -21.11 0.56
CA LEU A 31 -34.09 -20.22 1.36
C LEU A 31 -35.32 -19.73 0.56
N PRO A 32 -36.39 -19.30 1.26
CA PRO A 32 -37.69 -19.03 0.65
C PRO A 32 -37.68 -17.72 -0.15
N SER A 33 -38.40 -17.73 -1.26
CA SER A 33 -38.72 -16.55 -2.08
C SER A 33 -39.50 -15.50 -1.28
N GLY A 34 -38.99 -14.29 -1.19
CA GLY A 34 -39.74 -13.11 -0.76
C GLY A 34 -38.89 -11.84 -0.84
N GLU A 35 -39.39 -10.84 -1.55
CA GLU A 35 -38.85 -9.47 -1.55
C GLU A 35 -39.04 -8.85 -0.15
N ASP A 36 -37.99 -8.24 0.42
CA ASP A 36 -38.13 -7.33 1.55
C ASP A 36 -38.41 -5.92 1.01
N PRO A 37 -39.65 -5.41 1.12
CA PRO A 37 -40.05 -4.14 0.52
C PRO A 37 -39.43 -2.92 1.22
N THR A 38 -38.66 -3.10 2.30
CA THR A 38 -37.98 -2.01 3.00
C THR A 38 -36.59 -1.71 2.43
N LYS A 39 -36.07 -2.54 1.50
CA LYS A 39 -34.75 -2.37 0.90
C LYS A 39 -34.81 -1.73 -0.49
N PRO A 40 -33.80 -0.94 -0.89
CA PRO A 40 -33.73 -0.37 -2.24
C PRO A 40 -33.68 -1.48 -3.31
N ASP A 41 -34.20 -1.18 -4.51
CA ASP A 41 -34.16 -2.11 -5.64
C ASP A 41 -32.75 -2.69 -5.86
N GLY A 42 -32.64 -4.03 -5.82
CA GLY A 42 -31.39 -4.77 -6.01
C GLY A 42 -30.68 -5.26 -4.75
N TYR A 43 -31.17 -4.92 -3.54
CA TYR A 43 -30.65 -5.41 -2.26
C TYR A 43 -31.51 -6.55 -1.70
N TRP A 44 -30.87 -7.58 -1.13
CA TRP A 44 -31.54 -8.77 -0.57
C TRP A 44 -30.80 -9.26 0.68
N ASP A 45 -31.53 -9.78 1.66
CA ASP A 45 -30.94 -10.48 2.82
C ASP A 45 -30.91 -11.99 2.63
N VAL A 46 -29.83 -12.61 3.10
CA VAL A 46 -29.69 -14.07 3.16
C VAL A 46 -29.72 -14.49 4.63
N VAL A 47 -30.89 -14.94 5.10
CA VAL A 47 -31.06 -15.40 6.49
C VAL A 47 -30.82 -16.91 6.55
N LEU A 48 -29.68 -17.35 7.07
CA LEU A 48 -29.41 -18.77 7.29
C LEU A 48 -30.23 -19.29 8.49
N ASP A 49 -31.28 -20.07 8.23
CA ASP A 49 -32.00 -20.80 9.29
C ASP A 49 -31.24 -22.09 9.62
N GLY A 50 -30.38 -22.03 10.63
CA GLY A 50 -29.66 -23.18 11.16
C GLY A 50 -28.45 -22.76 12.00
N TYR A 51 -28.07 -23.60 12.97
CA TYR A 51 -26.94 -23.38 13.87
C TYR A 51 -25.65 -23.06 13.08
N ALA A 52 -25.31 -21.77 12.99
CA ALA A 52 -24.09 -21.33 12.35
C ALA A 52 -22.89 -21.89 13.13
N LYS A 53 -22.05 -22.65 12.45
CA LYS A 53 -20.80 -23.20 12.99
C LYS A 53 -19.68 -22.20 12.77
N ALA A 54 -18.77 -22.11 13.74
CA ALA A 54 -17.50 -21.44 13.55
C ALA A 54 -16.73 -22.03 12.35
N GLY A 55 -15.99 -21.18 11.64
CA GLY A 55 -15.21 -21.56 10.46
C GLY A 55 -15.68 -20.87 9.18
N ARG A 56 -15.23 -21.41 8.05
CA ARG A 56 -15.44 -20.80 6.73
C ARG A 56 -16.75 -21.23 6.10
N TRP A 57 -17.48 -20.24 5.63
CA TRP A 57 -18.67 -20.35 4.80
C TRP A 57 -18.38 -19.81 3.42
N PHE A 58 -19.06 -20.35 2.43
CA PHE A 58 -18.94 -19.97 1.05
C PHE A 58 -20.31 -19.61 0.49
N VAL A 59 -20.40 -18.52 -0.25
CA VAL A 59 -21.63 -17.99 -0.82
C VAL A 59 -21.42 -17.71 -2.30
N ALA A 60 -22.30 -18.23 -3.14
CA ALA A 60 -22.30 -17.93 -4.57
C ALA A 60 -23.74 -17.79 -5.11
N VAL A 61 -23.92 -16.94 -6.10
CA VAL A 61 -25.17 -16.87 -6.86
C VAL A 61 -25.11 -17.93 -7.95
N VAL A 62 -26.19 -18.70 -8.08
CA VAL A 62 -26.29 -19.77 -9.07
C VAL A 62 -27.43 -19.55 -10.03
N HIS A 63 -27.24 -20.00 -11.26
CA HIS A 63 -28.25 -19.92 -12.30
C HIS A 63 -29.47 -20.80 -11.91
N PRO A 64 -30.70 -20.27 -11.92
CA PRO A 64 -31.90 -20.96 -11.39
C PRO A 64 -32.20 -22.31 -12.00
N GLN A 65 -31.79 -22.53 -13.26
CA GLN A 65 -32.17 -23.68 -14.06
C GLN A 65 -31.01 -24.70 -14.19
N THR A 66 -29.77 -24.22 -14.17
CA THR A 66 -28.59 -25.06 -14.41
C THR A 66 -27.79 -25.33 -13.13
N GLY A 67 -27.95 -24.52 -12.09
CA GLY A 67 -27.20 -24.64 -10.84
C GLY A 67 -25.75 -24.16 -10.91
N GLU A 68 -25.30 -23.64 -12.06
CA GLU A 68 -23.93 -23.15 -12.25
C GLU A 68 -23.71 -21.81 -11.53
N HIS A 69 -22.51 -21.61 -11.00
CA HIS A 69 -22.13 -20.36 -10.34
C HIS A 69 -22.01 -19.23 -11.38
N ILE A 70 -22.78 -18.17 -11.17
CA ILE A 70 -22.78 -16.95 -12.02
C ILE A 70 -22.20 -15.74 -11.30
N SER A 71 -21.78 -15.91 -10.04
CA SER A 71 -20.95 -14.96 -9.31
C SER A 71 -19.63 -15.63 -8.88
N PRO A 72 -18.61 -14.83 -8.51
CA PRO A 72 -17.52 -15.32 -7.67
C PRO A 72 -18.07 -15.97 -6.40
N VAL A 73 -17.33 -16.95 -5.87
CA VAL A 73 -17.58 -17.51 -4.54
C VAL A 73 -17.01 -16.55 -3.51
N LEU A 74 -17.85 -16.07 -2.60
CA LEU A 74 -17.46 -15.25 -1.47
C LEU A 74 -17.18 -16.15 -0.28
N THR A 75 -16.06 -15.95 0.40
CA THR A 75 -15.72 -16.67 1.63
C THR A 75 -16.01 -15.78 2.84
N VAL A 76 -16.67 -16.35 3.84
CA VAL A 76 -17.04 -15.69 5.10
C VAL A 76 -16.45 -16.51 6.23
N GLU A 77 -15.63 -15.92 7.09
CA GLU A 77 -15.18 -16.58 8.32
C GLU A 77 -16.08 -16.13 9.47
N THR A 78 -16.54 -17.08 10.28
CA THR A 78 -17.35 -16.82 11.46
C THR A 78 -16.65 -17.36 12.70
N ASP A 79 -16.50 -16.52 13.72
CA ASP A 79 -15.76 -16.84 14.95
C ASP A 79 -16.66 -17.33 16.09
N ALA A 80 -17.88 -17.78 15.79
CA ALA A 80 -18.91 -17.98 16.81
C ALA A 80 -18.49 -19.02 17.88
N GLU A 81 -18.33 -18.58 19.13
CA GLU A 81 -18.51 -19.48 20.27
C GLU A 81 -19.89 -20.14 20.18
N PRO A 82 -20.04 -21.42 20.57
CA PRO A 82 -21.30 -22.13 20.40
C PRO A 82 -22.42 -21.36 21.12
N CYS A 83 -23.35 -20.79 20.35
CA CYS A 83 -24.60 -20.28 20.90
C CYS A 83 -25.24 -21.40 21.73
N GLU A 84 -25.61 -21.10 22.97
CA GLU A 84 -26.25 -22.09 23.83
C GLU A 84 -27.43 -22.73 23.09
N PRO A 85 -27.54 -24.08 23.11
CA PRO A 85 -28.41 -24.84 22.20
C PRO A 85 -29.90 -24.49 22.29
N ASP A 86 -30.34 -23.78 23.33
CA ASP A 86 -31.75 -23.46 23.56
C ASP A 86 -32.13 -21.98 23.36
N SER A 87 -31.21 -21.13 22.86
CA SER A 87 -31.46 -19.68 22.76
C SER A 87 -32.10 -19.20 21.45
N GLY A 88 -32.48 -20.10 20.52
CA GLY A 88 -33.14 -19.71 19.27
C GLY A 88 -32.39 -18.61 18.48
N GLY A 89 -31.08 -18.48 18.71
CA GLY A 89 -30.26 -17.39 18.22
C GLY A 89 -30.09 -17.48 16.71
N ARG A 90 -30.89 -16.72 15.97
CA ARG A 90 -30.66 -16.47 14.54
C ARG A 90 -29.39 -15.67 14.39
N GLN A 91 -28.38 -16.25 13.75
CA GLN A 91 -27.28 -15.47 13.19
C GLN A 91 -27.67 -15.04 11.78
N VAL A 92 -27.80 -13.74 11.57
CA VAL A 92 -28.07 -13.17 10.26
C VAL A 92 -26.74 -12.79 9.62
N ILE A 93 -26.46 -13.33 8.43
CA ILE A 93 -25.32 -12.91 7.63
C ILE A 93 -25.86 -11.95 6.56
N ASP A 94 -25.68 -10.65 6.79
CA ASP A 94 -26.05 -9.63 5.79
C ASP A 94 -25.03 -9.65 4.64
N VAL A 95 -25.52 -9.98 3.44
CA VAL A 95 -24.76 -9.99 2.19
C VAL A 95 -25.43 -9.05 1.20
N ASP A 96 -24.78 -7.92 0.92
CA ASP A 96 -25.28 -6.92 -0.02
C ASP A 96 -24.76 -7.21 -1.43
N PHE A 97 -25.66 -7.26 -2.42
CA PHE A 97 -25.31 -7.32 -3.84
C PHE A 97 -25.66 -5.99 -4.53
N LEU A 98 -24.76 -5.47 -5.37
CA LEU A 98 -25.03 -4.31 -6.24
C LEU A 98 -25.05 -4.75 -7.72
N LEU A 99 -26.16 -4.47 -8.42
CA LEU A 99 -26.31 -4.68 -9.87
C LEU A 99 -25.86 -3.43 -10.63
N VAL A 100 -24.93 -3.57 -11.59
CA VAL A 100 -24.40 -2.45 -12.39
C VAL A 100 -24.69 -2.66 -13.88
N ASN A 101 -25.41 -1.72 -14.52
CA ASN A 101 -25.72 -1.75 -15.95
C ASN A 101 -24.55 -1.21 -16.79
N GLY A 102 -24.06 -2.01 -17.75
CA GLY A 102 -23.07 -1.59 -18.74
C GLY A 102 -23.46 -2.00 -20.16
N GLN A 103 -23.73 -1.02 -21.02
CA GLN A 103 -23.90 -1.24 -22.46
C GLN A 103 -22.53 -1.27 -23.17
N GLY A 104 -22.30 -2.25 -24.03
CA GLY A 104 -21.15 -2.29 -24.94
C GLY A 104 -21.08 -3.62 -25.71
N GLY A 105 -21.06 -3.55 -27.04
CA GLY A 105 -21.27 -4.70 -27.94
C GLY A 105 -20.11 -5.69 -28.08
N ARG A 106 -20.46 -6.90 -28.52
CA ARG A 106 -19.55 -8.03 -28.80
C ARG A 106 -18.68 -7.81 -30.05
N PRO A 107 -17.46 -8.38 -30.04
CA PRO A 107 -16.98 -9.28 -31.09
C PRO A 107 -16.87 -10.72 -30.56
N GLY A 108 -17.00 -11.70 -31.46
CA GLY A 108 -17.06 -13.14 -31.16
C GLY A 108 -15.78 -13.74 -30.55
N PRO A 109 -15.89 -14.97 -30.00
CA PRO A 109 -14.84 -15.57 -29.17
C PRO A 109 -13.63 -15.94 -30.02
N THR A 110 -12.55 -15.18 -29.85
CA THR A 110 -11.21 -15.73 -30.03
C THR A 110 -10.89 -16.48 -28.74
N LEU A 111 -10.51 -17.75 -28.84
CA LEU A 111 -10.02 -18.53 -27.69
C LEU A 111 -8.85 -17.77 -27.08
N THR A 112 -9.14 -17.04 -26.00
CA THR A 112 -8.14 -16.37 -25.19
C THR A 112 -7.60 -17.44 -24.25
N PRO A 113 -6.28 -17.67 -24.19
CA PRO A 113 -5.71 -18.62 -23.25
C PRO A 113 -6.23 -18.30 -21.85
N THR A 114 -6.69 -19.32 -21.12
CA THR A 114 -7.03 -19.26 -19.71
C THR A 114 -6.04 -18.36 -19.00
N ALA A 115 -6.51 -17.30 -18.34
CA ALA A 115 -5.66 -16.51 -17.47
C ALA A 115 -5.04 -17.47 -16.44
N THR A 116 -3.76 -17.79 -16.63
CA THR A 116 -2.95 -18.39 -15.59
C THR A 116 -3.14 -17.50 -14.37
N ALA A 117 -3.58 -18.08 -13.25
CA ALA A 117 -3.65 -17.36 -11.99
C ALA A 117 -2.36 -16.57 -11.83
N THR A 118 -2.45 -15.23 -11.81
CA THR A 118 -1.31 -14.40 -11.41
C THR A 118 -0.90 -14.97 -10.07
N PRO A 119 0.32 -15.52 -9.93
CA PRO A 119 0.74 -16.06 -8.65
C PRO A 119 0.52 -14.95 -7.63
N THR A 120 -0.16 -15.26 -6.53
CA THR A 120 -0.09 -14.43 -5.32
C THR A 120 1.40 -14.14 -5.15
N PRO A 121 1.85 -12.87 -5.18
CA PRO A 121 3.27 -12.57 -5.07
C PRO A 121 3.75 -13.27 -3.81
N THR A 122 4.61 -14.27 -4.00
CA THR A 122 5.29 -14.88 -2.88
C THR A 122 6.06 -13.74 -2.25
N PRO A 123 5.85 -13.40 -0.96
CA PRO A 123 6.58 -12.33 -0.33
C PRO A 123 8.06 -12.62 -0.57
N THR A 124 8.75 -11.70 -1.25
CA THR A 124 10.18 -11.83 -1.51
C THR A 124 10.82 -12.00 -0.14
N PRO A 125 11.36 -13.19 0.20
CA PRO A 125 12.01 -13.34 1.48
C PRO A 125 13.16 -12.36 1.54
N TRP A 126 13.47 -11.84 2.73
CA TRP A 126 14.69 -11.09 3.01
C TRP A 126 15.83 -11.71 2.19
N PRO A 127 16.53 -10.95 1.33
CA PRO A 127 17.69 -11.51 0.65
C PRO A 127 18.63 -11.97 1.74
N THR A 128 18.93 -13.27 1.80
CA THR A 128 19.89 -13.78 2.77
C THR A 128 21.21 -13.06 2.52
N PRO A 129 21.69 -12.19 3.44
CA PRO A 129 22.92 -11.46 3.19
C PRO A 129 24.05 -12.44 2.92
N ASP A 130 24.93 -12.15 1.97
CA ASP A 130 26.06 -13.02 1.65
C ASP A 130 27.22 -12.93 2.66
N GLY A 131 27.01 -12.16 3.73
CA GLY A 131 27.95 -11.96 4.83
C GLY A 131 29.13 -11.04 4.48
N GLN A 132 29.19 -10.50 3.27
CA GLN A 132 30.26 -9.59 2.89
C GLN A 132 29.92 -8.15 3.30
N PRO A 133 30.75 -7.49 4.12
CA PRO A 133 30.54 -6.09 4.44
C PRO A 133 30.75 -5.26 3.18
N ARG A 134 29.83 -4.32 2.94
CA ARG A 134 29.90 -3.41 1.80
C ARG A 134 29.56 -2.00 2.23
N THR A 135 30.14 -1.06 1.50
CA THR A 135 29.83 0.36 1.58
C THR A 135 29.56 0.88 0.18
N VAL A 136 28.49 1.65 0.00
CA VAL A 136 28.13 2.30 -1.25
C VAL A 136 27.83 3.77 -1.01
N ARG A 137 28.07 4.60 -2.03
CA ARG A 137 27.76 6.03 -1.99
C ARG A 137 26.60 6.31 -2.91
N VAL A 138 25.42 6.56 -2.34
CA VAL A 138 24.18 6.83 -3.05
C VAL A 138 23.47 8.02 -2.39
N PRO A 139 23.27 9.14 -3.09
CA PRO A 139 22.44 10.22 -2.57
C PRO A 139 20.99 9.76 -2.42
N ILE A 140 20.43 9.96 -1.23
CA ILE A 140 19.01 9.74 -0.93
C ILE A 140 18.37 11.10 -0.68
N LEU A 141 17.63 11.62 -1.65
CA LEU A 141 16.97 12.91 -1.54
C LEU A 141 15.68 12.79 -0.72
N MET A 142 15.49 13.69 0.23
CA MET A 142 14.29 13.75 1.08
C MET A 142 13.44 14.95 0.69
N TYR A 143 12.33 14.66 0.02
CA TYR A 143 11.23 15.57 -0.28
C TYR A 143 10.08 15.37 0.71
N HIS A 144 9.16 16.34 0.79
CA HIS A 144 7.92 16.21 1.55
C HIS A 144 6.77 16.66 0.63
N TYR A 145 6.50 17.96 0.55
CA TYR A 145 5.46 18.50 -0.29
C TYR A 145 5.98 18.87 -1.67
N ILE A 146 5.24 18.44 -2.71
CA ILE A 146 5.43 18.92 -4.08
C ILE A 146 4.27 19.84 -4.44
N SER A 147 4.22 21.01 -3.80
CA SER A 147 3.19 22.02 -3.99
C SER A 147 3.71 23.41 -3.63
N THR A 148 3.03 24.43 -4.14
CA THR A 148 3.25 25.80 -3.66
C THR A 148 2.62 25.93 -2.27
N PRO A 149 3.37 26.33 -1.23
CA PRO A 149 2.83 26.45 0.11
C PRO A 149 1.75 27.54 0.16
N PRO A 150 0.62 27.32 0.85
CA PRO A 150 -0.44 28.34 0.96
C PRO A 150 0.07 29.66 1.55
N PRO A 151 -0.54 30.81 1.21
CA PRO A 151 -0.24 32.09 1.86
C PRO A 151 -0.32 31.99 3.39
N GLY A 152 0.64 32.60 4.09
CA GLY A 152 0.73 32.54 5.55
C GLY A 152 1.35 31.26 6.13
N SER A 153 1.75 30.29 5.30
CA SER A 153 2.51 29.11 5.73
C SER A 153 3.72 29.48 6.56
N ASN A 154 3.99 28.75 7.65
CA ASN A 154 5.16 29.00 8.50
C ASN A 154 6.49 28.65 7.78
N ALA A 155 7.63 28.97 8.41
CA ALA A 155 8.95 28.74 7.82
C ALA A 155 9.24 27.26 7.51
N ILE A 156 8.77 26.34 8.37
CA ILE A 156 8.95 24.90 8.19
C ILE A 156 8.17 24.43 6.96
N ARG A 157 6.88 24.75 6.86
CA ARG A 157 6.04 24.41 5.70
C ARG A 157 6.66 24.92 4.41
N ARG A 158 7.16 26.17 4.39
CA ARG A 158 7.84 26.72 3.20
C ARG A 158 9.13 25.98 2.87
N ASP A 159 9.95 25.64 3.87
CA ASP A 159 11.21 24.92 3.64
C ASP A 159 11.02 23.47 3.21
N LEU A 160 9.87 22.87 3.51
CA LEU A 160 9.50 21.51 3.10
C LEU A 160 8.70 21.44 1.79
N SER A 161 8.39 22.58 1.18
CA SER A 161 7.55 22.65 -0.03
C SER A 161 8.36 23.02 -1.26
N VAL A 162 8.44 22.11 -2.22
CA VAL A 162 9.04 22.35 -3.53
C VAL A 162 7.91 22.51 -4.55
N PRO A 163 7.77 23.67 -5.21
CA PRO A 163 6.77 23.83 -6.26
C PRO A 163 6.94 22.81 -7.41
N PRO A 164 5.86 22.32 -8.04
CA PRO A 164 5.94 21.29 -9.08
C PRO A 164 6.89 21.63 -10.24
N GLU A 165 6.95 22.89 -10.65
CA GLU A 165 7.87 23.38 -11.68
C GLU A 165 9.35 23.26 -11.25
N ARG A 166 9.65 23.52 -9.97
CA ARG A 166 11.00 23.34 -9.41
C ARG A 166 11.36 21.86 -9.28
N PHE A 167 10.40 21.03 -8.90
CA PHE A 167 10.60 19.59 -8.89
C PHE A 167 10.89 19.05 -10.30
N ARG A 168 10.18 19.54 -11.33
CA ARG A 168 10.47 19.21 -12.73
C ARG A 168 11.88 19.67 -13.16
N GLU A 169 12.30 20.87 -12.75
CA GLU A 169 13.68 21.35 -12.97
C GLU A 169 14.72 20.45 -12.29
N HIS A 170 14.45 19.96 -11.08
CA HIS A 170 15.31 19.01 -10.39
C HIS A 170 15.48 17.73 -11.19
N LEU A 171 14.38 17.10 -11.63
CA LEU A 171 14.44 15.86 -12.41
C LEU A 171 15.11 16.07 -13.78
N ALA A 172 14.88 17.22 -14.43
CA ALA A 172 15.57 17.58 -15.67
C ALA A 172 17.08 17.71 -15.48
N TYR A 173 17.52 18.34 -14.39
CA TYR A 173 18.93 18.39 -14.06
C TYR A 173 19.49 16.98 -13.83
N LEU A 174 18.85 16.17 -12.97
CA LEU A 174 19.31 14.80 -12.69
C LEU A 174 19.46 13.98 -13.97
N LYS A 175 18.45 14.01 -14.85
CA LYS A 175 18.46 13.32 -16.14
C LYS A 175 19.57 13.83 -17.06
N SER A 176 19.78 15.15 -17.13
CA SER A 176 20.86 15.76 -17.92
C SER A 176 22.26 15.36 -17.44
N GLN A 177 22.40 15.07 -16.14
CA GLN A 177 23.65 14.63 -15.53
C GLN A 177 23.84 13.11 -15.55
N GLY A 178 22.89 12.36 -16.11
CA GLY A 178 22.93 10.90 -16.23
C GLY A 178 22.60 10.14 -14.95
N TYR A 179 21.94 10.77 -13.97
CA TYR A 179 21.45 10.07 -12.79
C TYR A 179 20.32 9.09 -13.17
N GLN A 180 20.30 7.95 -12.49
CA GLN A 180 19.28 6.92 -12.65
C GLN A 180 18.65 6.63 -11.29
N THR A 181 17.33 6.72 -11.22
CA THR A 181 16.61 6.44 -9.98
C THR A 181 16.62 4.95 -9.67
N ILE A 182 16.92 4.63 -8.42
CA ILE A 182 16.74 3.30 -7.83
C ILE A 182 15.84 3.42 -6.59
N THR A 183 15.41 2.28 -6.06
CA THR A 183 14.61 2.17 -4.82
C THR A 183 15.49 1.84 -3.61
N LEU A 184 14.92 1.85 -2.41
CA LEU A 184 15.63 1.36 -1.23
C LEU A 184 15.83 -0.16 -1.27
N HIS A 185 14.89 -0.91 -1.86
CA HIS A 185 15.08 -2.31 -2.20
C HIS A 185 16.38 -2.56 -2.97
N ASP A 186 16.61 -1.80 -4.06
CA ASP A 186 17.82 -1.93 -4.88
C ASP A 186 19.10 -1.66 -4.08
N LEU A 187 19.07 -0.65 -3.20
CA LEU A 187 20.18 -0.30 -2.33
C LEU A 187 20.49 -1.41 -1.31
N VAL A 188 19.46 -2.00 -0.71
CA VAL A 188 19.59 -3.15 0.20
C VAL A 188 20.24 -4.31 -0.52
N TYR A 189 19.79 -4.64 -1.73
CA TYR A 189 20.38 -5.72 -2.55
C TYR A 189 21.84 -5.44 -2.93
N ALA A 190 22.17 -4.19 -3.27
CA ALA A 190 23.55 -3.81 -3.56
C ALA A 190 24.46 -4.01 -2.35
N LEU A 191 24.02 -3.59 -1.16
CA LEU A 191 24.77 -3.72 0.09
C LEU A 191 24.89 -5.19 0.55
N THR A 192 23.78 -5.94 0.52
CA THR A 192 23.71 -7.27 1.15
C THR A 192 24.06 -8.43 0.22
N ARG A 193 23.95 -8.23 -1.10
CA ARG A 193 24.16 -9.27 -2.13
C ARG A 193 25.19 -8.88 -3.19
N GLY A 194 25.68 -7.64 -3.16
CA GLY A 194 26.58 -7.13 -4.19
C GLY A 194 25.91 -6.96 -5.56
N THR A 195 24.58 -6.81 -5.61
CA THR A 195 23.86 -6.54 -6.86
C THR A 195 24.39 -5.25 -7.49
N PRO A 196 24.81 -5.24 -8.77
CA PRO A 196 25.29 -4.03 -9.42
C PRO A 196 24.22 -2.95 -9.51
N LEU A 197 24.58 -1.72 -9.12
CA LEU A 197 23.73 -0.53 -9.31
C LEU A 197 24.00 0.11 -10.70
N PRO A 198 23.02 0.84 -11.26
CA PRO A 198 23.24 1.62 -12.48
C PRO A 198 24.30 2.71 -12.24
N PRO A 199 24.91 3.25 -13.32
CA PRO A 199 25.74 4.44 -13.21
C PRO A 199 24.96 5.61 -12.60
N LYS A 200 25.60 6.34 -11.67
CA LYS A 200 25.01 7.47 -10.94
C LYS A 200 23.62 7.14 -10.33
N PRO A 201 23.55 6.16 -9.42
CA PRO A 201 22.30 5.85 -8.75
C PRO A 201 21.88 7.01 -7.85
N ILE A 202 20.58 7.28 -7.76
CA ILE A 202 19.99 8.25 -6.83
C ILE A 202 18.65 7.72 -6.33
N ILE A 203 18.32 8.00 -5.07
CA ILE A 203 17.03 7.62 -4.49
C ILE A 203 16.24 8.89 -4.20
N LEU A 204 14.98 8.89 -4.63
CA LEU A 204 14.04 9.99 -4.39
C LEU A 204 13.02 9.52 -3.35
N THR A 205 13.07 10.10 -2.14
CA THR A 205 12.14 9.77 -1.05
C THR A 205 11.17 10.92 -0.78
N PHE A 206 9.92 10.57 -0.46
CA PHE A 206 8.85 11.51 -0.13
C PHE A 206 8.21 11.10 1.19
N ASP A 207 8.25 11.99 2.18
CA ASP A 207 7.72 11.72 3.51
C ASP A 207 6.25 12.15 3.65
N ASP A 208 5.58 11.63 4.69
CA ASP A 208 4.25 11.97 5.19
C ASP A 208 3.03 11.49 4.36
N GLY A 209 3.20 11.22 3.07
CA GLY A 209 2.13 10.72 2.21
C GLY A 209 1.10 11.78 1.81
N TYR A 210 1.54 13.02 1.54
CA TYR A 210 0.67 14.12 1.11
C TYR A 210 0.02 13.84 -0.25
N GLU A 211 -1.21 14.31 -0.44
CA GLU A 211 -1.95 14.15 -1.71
C GLU A 211 -1.20 14.76 -2.91
N ASP A 212 -0.44 15.84 -2.69
CA ASP A 212 0.35 16.47 -3.75
C ASP A 212 1.48 15.57 -4.30
N ASN A 213 1.86 14.52 -3.56
CA ASN A 213 2.80 13.51 -4.04
C ASN A 213 2.16 12.69 -5.16
N TYR A 214 0.86 12.38 -5.06
CA TYR A 214 0.11 11.72 -6.13
C TYR A 214 -0.24 12.70 -7.25
N THR A 215 -0.76 13.89 -6.95
CA THR A 215 -1.26 14.79 -8.01
C THR A 215 -0.15 15.50 -8.79
N ASN A 216 1.02 15.71 -8.17
CA ASN A 216 2.12 16.47 -8.79
C ASN A 216 3.40 15.63 -8.94
N ALA A 217 3.89 15.00 -7.87
CA ALA A 217 5.19 14.31 -7.93
C ALA A 217 5.14 13.08 -8.84
N PHE A 218 4.11 12.24 -8.67
CA PHE A 218 3.92 10.99 -9.41
C PHE A 218 3.86 11.18 -10.93
N PRO A 219 3.00 12.04 -11.52
CA PRO A 219 3.00 12.25 -12.97
C PRO A 219 4.32 12.83 -13.48
N ILE A 220 4.97 13.71 -12.71
CA ILE A 220 6.28 14.26 -13.09
C ILE A 220 7.37 13.17 -13.06
N LEU A 221 7.35 12.25 -12.09
CA LEU A 221 8.28 11.10 -12.10
C LEU A 221 8.07 10.22 -13.35
N GLN A 222 6.81 9.96 -13.71
CA GLN A 222 6.46 9.20 -14.91
C GLN A 222 6.93 9.89 -16.20
N GLU A 223 6.77 11.22 -16.32
CA GLU A 223 7.29 12.02 -17.45
C GLU A 223 8.80 11.76 -17.67
N PHE A 224 9.56 11.55 -16.58
CA PHE A 224 11.01 11.37 -16.63
C PHE A 224 11.45 9.91 -16.75
N GLY A 225 10.53 8.95 -16.55
CA GLY A 225 10.83 7.52 -16.45
C GLY A 225 11.57 7.18 -15.15
N TYR A 226 11.28 7.93 -14.08
CA TYR A 226 11.91 7.78 -12.77
C TYR A 226 10.96 7.11 -11.79
N VAL A 227 11.56 6.44 -10.81
CA VAL A 227 10.87 5.85 -9.66
C VAL A 227 11.19 6.63 -8.39
N GLY A 228 10.29 6.54 -7.40
CA GLY A 228 10.46 7.15 -6.08
C GLY A 228 9.91 6.26 -4.98
N THR A 229 10.34 6.54 -3.75
CA THR A 229 9.92 5.86 -2.52
C THR A 229 9.04 6.80 -1.70
N PHE A 230 7.82 6.39 -1.37
CA PHE A 230 6.84 7.19 -0.64
C PHE A 230 6.59 6.59 0.74
N PHE A 231 6.91 7.32 1.80
CA PHE A 231 6.75 6.88 3.18
C PHE A 231 5.40 7.35 3.74
N ILE A 232 4.54 6.38 4.06
CA ILE A 232 3.13 6.65 4.37
C ILE A 232 2.88 6.61 5.87
N VAL A 233 2.30 7.70 6.39
CA VAL A 233 1.69 7.75 7.72
C VAL A 233 0.32 7.10 7.63
N THR A 234 0.26 5.80 7.93
CA THR A 234 -0.84 4.92 7.50
C THR A 234 -2.21 5.24 8.09
N ASN A 235 -2.28 5.96 9.21
CA ASN A 235 -3.57 6.40 9.75
C ASN A 235 -4.25 7.48 8.88
N ASN A 236 -3.49 8.23 8.07
CA ASN A 236 -4.05 9.24 7.17
C ASN A 236 -4.95 8.62 6.08
N PRO A 237 -4.49 7.64 5.26
CA PRO A 237 -5.36 6.97 4.30
C PRO A 237 -6.45 6.10 4.97
N ASP A 238 -6.17 5.48 6.13
CA ASP A 238 -7.18 4.69 6.86
C ASP A 238 -8.39 5.52 7.30
N THR A 239 -8.15 6.76 7.71
CA THR A 239 -9.21 7.68 8.16
C THR A 239 -9.75 8.57 7.04
N GLY A 240 -9.21 8.46 5.82
CA GLY A 240 -9.57 9.34 4.70
C GLY A 240 -9.25 10.81 4.97
N ARG A 241 -8.13 11.08 5.67
CA ARG A 241 -7.76 12.44 6.09
C ARG A 241 -7.55 13.35 4.87
N PRO A 242 -8.27 14.49 4.76
CA PRO A 242 -8.09 15.41 3.63
C PRO A 242 -6.65 15.92 3.48
N GLY A 243 -6.17 16.02 2.24
CA GLY A 243 -4.82 16.48 1.90
C GLY A 243 -3.73 15.41 1.97
N TYR A 244 -4.11 14.15 2.19
CA TYR A 244 -3.23 12.98 2.17
C TYR A 244 -3.70 11.97 1.13
N MET A 245 -2.77 11.15 0.64
CA MET A 245 -3.09 10.13 -0.35
C MET A 245 -4.06 9.10 0.21
N THR A 246 -4.91 8.55 -0.65
CA THR A 246 -5.80 7.42 -0.35
C THR A 246 -5.12 6.09 -0.67
N TRP A 247 -5.67 4.98 -0.16
CA TRP A 247 -5.19 3.64 -0.52
C TRP A 247 -5.30 3.32 -2.02
N ASP A 248 -6.31 3.88 -2.71
CA ASP A 248 -6.44 3.70 -4.15
C ASP A 248 -5.35 4.41 -4.95
N GLN A 249 -5.00 5.64 -4.55
CA GLN A 249 -3.88 6.38 -5.12
C GLN A 249 -2.55 5.66 -4.90
N LEU A 250 -2.32 5.14 -3.68
CA LEU A 250 -1.13 4.37 -3.35
C LEU A 250 -1.03 3.06 -4.17
N ARG A 251 -2.17 2.39 -4.40
CA ARG A 251 -2.22 1.18 -5.22
C ARG A 251 -1.88 1.47 -6.68
N GLU A 252 -2.37 2.57 -7.23
CA GLU A 252 -2.01 3.01 -8.59
C GLU A 252 -0.51 3.33 -8.71
N MET A 253 0.02 4.09 -7.75
CA MET A 253 1.45 4.44 -7.72
C MET A 253 2.33 3.19 -7.63
N HIS A 254 1.96 2.25 -6.76
CA HIS A 254 2.68 0.98 -6.64
C HIS A 254 2.64 0.16 -7.93
N ALA A 255 1.47 0.04 -8.57
CA ALA A 255 1.33 -0.65 -9.85
C ALA A 255 2.16 0.00 -10.98
N ALA A 256 2.44 1.30 -10.87
CA ALA A 256 3.32 2.03 -11.78
C ALA A 256 4.81 1.94 -11.42
N GLY A 257 5.19 1.14 -10.42
CA GLY A 257 6.58 0.88 -10.04
C GLY A 257 7.13 1.79 -8.93
N MET A 258 6.30 2.60 -8.27
CA MET A 258 6.73 3.36 -7.10
C MET A 258 6.87 2.45 -5.88
N GLU A 259 7.91 2.68 -5.08
CA GLU A 259 8.12 1.96 -3.82
C GLU A 259 7.28 2.63 -2.71
N ILE A 260 6.54 1.84 -1.94
CA ILE A 260 5.76 2.33 -0.80
C ILE A 260 6.42 1.84 0.48
N GLY A 261 6.91 2.79 1.27
CA GLY A 261 7.49 2.58 2.59
C GLY A 261 6.55 3.01 3.71
N SER A 262 6.94 2.72 4.94
CA SER A 262 6.16 3.06 6.12
C SER A 262 6.72 4.26 6.87
N HIS A 263 5.83 5.14 7.35
CA HIS A 263 6.15 6.29 8.20
C HIS A 263 5.42 6.26 9.54
N ALA A 264 5.32 5.05 10.12
CA ALA A 264 4.51 4.73 11.30
C ALA A 264 2.99 4.92 11.09
N ARG A 265 2.20 4.78 12.16
CA ARG A 265 0.75 5.01 12.14
C ARG A 265 0.41 6.49 12.11
N ASP A 266 0.95 7.27 13.07
CA ASP A 266 0.48 8.64 13.37
C ASP A 266 1.55 9.73 13.28
N HIS A 267 2.77 9.41 12.84
CA HIS A 267 3.87 10.39 12.75
C HIS A 267 4.20 11.08 14.10
N VAL A 268 4.31 10.29 15.16
CA VAL A 268 4.69 10.77 16.49
C VAL A 268 6.19 10.61 16.74
N ASP A 269 6.77 11.41 17.65
CA ASP A 269 8.08 11.08 18.21
C ASP A 269 7.96 9.75 18.95
N LEU A 270 8.62 8.72 18.42
CA LEU A 270 8.56 7.36 18.94
C LEU A 270 9.32 7.24 20.28
N ARG A 271 10.25 8.15 20.60
CA ARG A 271 11.06 8.03 21.81
C ARG A 271 10.22 8.28 23.06
N GLY A 272 10.49 7.49 24.11
CA GLY A 272 9.81 7.62 25.40
C GLY A 272 8.35 7.15 25.38
N LYS A 273 7.95 6.37 24.38
CA LYS A 273 6.68 5.65 24.33
C LYS A 273 6.85 4.24 24.90
N ASP A 274 5.75 3.66 25.38
CA ASP A 274 5.70 2.26 25.81
C ASP A 274 5.72 1.30 24.61
N ASP A 275 6.06 0.04 24.88
CA ASP A 275 6.30 -0.97 23.84
C ASP A 275 5.04 -1.31 23.05
N ASP A 276 3.87 -1.42 23.69
CA ASP A 276 2.61 -1.71 23.00
C ASP A 276 2.28 -0.60 21.99
N TYR A 277 2.46 0.66 22.40
CA TYR A 277 2.28 1.80 21.51
C TYR A 277 3.31 1.82 20.37
N LEU A 278 4.58 1.50 20.66
CA LEU A 278 5.62 1.42 19.65
C LEU A 278 5.38 0.31 18.62
N ILE A 279 4.95 -0.87 19.08
CA ILE A 279 4.58 -1.99 18.23
C ILE A 279 3.41 -1.60 17.34
N TRP A 280 2.37 -0.97 17.90
CA TRP A 280 1.26 -0.46 17.11
C TRP A 280 1.73 0.56 16.06
N GLN A 281 2.61 1.49 16.42
CA GLN A 281 3.16 2.48 15.49
C GLN A 281 3.98 1.85 14.36
N ILE A 282 4.80 0.84 14.64
CA ILE A 282 5.77 0.27 13.69
C ILE A 282 5.21 -0.94 12.95
N LEU A 283 4.79 -1.97 13.69
CA LEU A 283 4.20 -3.18 13.08
C LEU A 283 2.82 -2.87 12.53
N GLY A 284 1.99 -2.12 13.24
CA GLY A 284 0.64 -1.78 12.78
C GLY A 284 0.63 -1.01 11.45
N SER A 285 1.63 -0.17 11.18
CA SER A 285 1.76 0.48 9.88
C SER A 285 2.24 -0.46 8.77
N SER A 286 3.07 -1.46 9.10
CA SER A 286 3.43 -2.55 8.17
C SER A 286 2.20 -3.37 7.79
N GLU A 287 1.40 -3.78 8.77
CA GLU A 287 0.16 -4.55 8.56
C GLU A 287 -0.88 -3.77 7.75
N ALA A 288 -1.02 -2.46 8.00
CA ALA A 288 -1.94 -1.63 7.23
C ALA A 288 -1.59 -1.60 5.73
N ILE A 289 -0.30 -1.42 5.41
CA ILE A 289 0.19 -1.48 4.02
C ILE A 289 -0.03 -2.88 3.44
N ALA A 290 0.28 -3.94 4.20
CA ALA A 290 0.08 -5.32 3.77
C ALA A 290 -1.38 -5.64 3.44
N ASN A 291 -2.31 -5.22 4.29
CA ASN A 291 -3.74 -5.42 4.09
C ASN A 291 -4.28 -4.67 2.86
N GLN A 292 -3.76 -3.47 2.59
CA GLN A 292 -4.31 -2.59 1.56
C GLN A 292 -3.68 -2.79 0.18
N LEU A 293 -2.39 -3.14 0.15
CA LEU A 293 -1.59 -3.23 -1.07
C LEU A 293 -1.09 -4.65 -1.38
N GLY A 294 -1.25 -5.61 -0.46
CA GLY A 294 -0.90 -7.01 -0.69
C GLY A 294 0.59 -7.33 -0.50
N PHE A 295 1.39 -6.41 0.04
CA PHE A 295 2.81 -6.63 0.35
C PHE A 295 3.21 -5.92 1.65
N ARG A 296 4.22 -6.45 2.34
CA ARG A 296 4.81 -5.78 3.49
C ARG A 296 5.84 -4.75 3.01
N PRO A 297 5.81 -3.51 3.52
CA PRO A 297 6.81 -2.51 3.17
C PRO A 297 8.18 -2.93 3.69
N GLU A 298 9.20 -2.84 2.84
CA GLU A 298 10.58 -3.18 3.19
C GLU A 298 11.32 -2.00 3.83
N ALA A 299 10.87 -0.77 3.59
CA ALA A 299 11.53 0.44 4.07
C ALA A 299 10.69 1.20 5.11
N PHE A 300 11.38 1.75 6.11
CA PHE A 300 10.80 2.61 7.15
C PHE A 300 11.44 4.00 7.14
N ALA A 301 10.68 5.06 7.44
CA ALA A 301 11.24 6.38 7.75
C ALA A 301 10.89 6.74 9.18
N TYR A 302 11.89 7.14 9.99
CA TYR A 302 11.63 7.56 11.37
C TYR A 302 10.91 8.92 11.39
N PRO A 303 9.73 9.04 12.04
CA PRO A 303 9.05 10.33 12.17
C PRO A 303 9.98 11.40 12.74
N SER A 304 10.05 12.55 12.07
CA SER A 304 10.97 13.65 12.42
C SER A 304 12.45 13.27 12.52
N GLY A 305 12.87 12.12 11.99
CA GLY A 305 14.24 11.59 12.10
C GLY A 305 14.64 11.18 13.52
N ARG A 306 13.67 10.96 14.42
CA ARG A 306 13.93 10.68 15.84
C ARG A 306 13.86 9.19 16.14
N TYR A 307 14.97 8.65 16.64
CA TYR A 307 15.09 7.23 16.95
C TYR A 307 16.06 7.00 18.13
N ASN A 308 16.12 5.77 18.63
CA ASN A 308 17.12 5.26 19.58
C ASN A 308 17.30 3.75 19.32
N GLN A 309 18.23 3.10 20.04
CA GLN A 309 18.51 1.67 19.84
C GLN A 309 17.27 0.78 19.99
N HIS A 310 16.44 1.05 21.00
CA HIS A 310 15.20 0.30 21.23
C HIS A 310 14.25 0.35 20.03
N ILE A 311 14.07 1.53 19.43
CA ILE A 311 13.24 1.71 18.23
C ILE A 311 13.86 1.00 17.02
N ILE A 312 15.19 1.05 16.85
CA ILE A 312 15.87 0.31 15.78
C ILE A 312 15.61 -1.20 15.92
N ASP A 313 15.65 -1.74 17.13
CA ASP A 313 15.44 -3.16 17.39
C ASP A 313 13.98 -3.57 17.10
N LEU A 314 13.01 -2.70 17.40
CA LEU A 314 11.60 -2.91 17.03
C LEU A 314 11.38 -2.84 15.51
N VAL A 315 11.99 -1.88 14.82
CA VAL A 315 11.93 -1.78 13.34
C VAL A 315 12.54 -3.04 12.71
N ARG A 316 13.67 -3.54 13.24
CA ARG A 316 14.28 -4.80 12.79
C ARG A 316 13.34 -5.99 13.05
N SER A 317 12.73 -6.05 14.22
CA SER A 317 11.82 -7.14 14.61
C SER A 317 10.52 -7.14 13.81
N ALA A 318 10.08 -5.97 13.33
CA ALA A 318 8.96 -5.82 12.40
C ALA A 318 9.34 -6.14 10.94
N HIS A 319 10.54 -6.67 10.70
CA HIS A 319 11.06 -7.10 9.40
C HIS A 319 11.20 -6.00 8.35
N TYR A 320 11.43 -4.75 8.76
CA TYR A 320 11.93 -3.72 7.84
C TYR A 320 13.39 -4.02 7.47
N TRP A 321 13.72 -3.86 6.19
CA TRP A 321 15.01 -4.15 5.59
C TRP A 321 15.93 -2.94 5.67
N ALA A 322 15.33 -1.77 5.48
CA ALA A 322 16.01 -0.50 5.55
C ALA A 322 15.21 0.50 6.36
N ALA A 323 15.90 1.46 6.97
CA ALA A 323 15.25 2.63 7.52
C ALA A 323 16.08 3.90 7.30
N VAL A 324 15.40 4.99 6.97
CA VAL A 324 16.03 6.29 6.67
C VAL A 324 15.83 7.29 7.80
N THR A 325 16.86 8.10 8.05
CA THR A 325 16.87 9.15 9.09
C THR A 325 16.76 10.55 8.44
N THR A 326 16.96 11.61 9.22
CA THR A 326 17.16 12.97 8.68
C THR A 326 18.61 13.43 8.76
N GLU A 327 19.53 12.52 9.09
CA GLU A 327 20.97 12.79 9.16
C GLU A 327 21.53 12.92 7.76
N GLY A 328 22.40 13.92 7.55
CA GLY A 328 22.95 14.22 6.24
C GLY A 328 24.08 13.25 5.86
N GLY A 329 24.06 12.74 4.63
CA GLY A 329 25.09 11.87 4.08
C GLY A 329 24.64 11.14 2.83
N MET A 330 25.58 10.47 2.16
CA MET A 330 25.36 9.59 1.02
C MET A 330 26.05 8.23 1.15
N THR A 331 26.85 8.02 2.19
CA THR A 331 27.60 6.80 2.44
C THR A 331 26.78 5.87 3.32
N HIS A 332 26.51 4.69 2.79
CA HIS A 332 25.71 3.66 3.44
C HIS A 332 26.47 2.35 3.44
N SER A 333 26.27 1.54 4.47
CA SER A 333 26.93 0.25 4.64
C SER A 333 25.95 -0.82 5.08
N THR A 334 26.40 -2.08 5.02
CA THR A 334 25.66 -3.22 5.59
C THR A 334 25.27 -3.02 7.05
N ASP A 335 26.06 -2.25 7.82
CA ASP A 335 25.85 -2.02 9.25
C ASP A 335 24.87 -0.86 9.53
N THR A 336 24.57 -0.05 8.52
CA THR A 336 23.75 1.18 8.64
C THR A 336 22.42 1.08 7.90
N LEU A 337 22.00 -0.13 7.49
CA LEU A 337 20.75 -0.36 6.77
C LEU A 337 19.52 0.24 7.47
N LEU A 338 19.50 0.26 8.80
CA LEU A 338 18.40 0.82 9.59
C LEU A 338 18.61 2.27 10.03
N THR A 339 19.64 2.93 9.52
CA THR A 339 19.97 4.34 9.84
C THR A 339 20.51 5.08 8.62
N LEU A 340 19.98 4.79 7.43
CA LEU A 340 20.44 5.38 6.17
C LEU A 340 20.30 6.91 6.18
N HIS A 341 21.35 7.60 5.76
CA HIS A 341 21.40 9.06 5.70
C HIS A 341 20.60 9.62 4.52
N ARG A 342 20.13 10.87 4.62
CA ARG A 342 19.39 11.56 3.56
C ARG A 342 19.83 13.01 3.40
N ILE A 343 19.73 13.50 2.17
CA ILE A 343 19.94 14.90 1.81
C ILE A 343 18.57 15.58 1.81
N ARG A 344 18.30 16.41 2.83
CA ARG A 344 17.08 17.22 2.88
C ARG A 344 17.04 18.20 1.71
N VAL A 345 16.03 18.08 0.85
CA VAL A 345 15.76 19.07 -0.17
C VAL A 345 15.05 20.25 0.48
N ARG A 346 15.54 21.46 0.21
CA ARG A 346 14.96 22.70 0.72
C ARG A 346 14.01 23.30 -0.30
N GLY A 347 12.89 23.84 0.15
CA GLY A 347 11.84 24.40 -0.71
C GLY A 347 12.27 25.57 -1.58
N HIS A 348 13.36 26.24 -1.22
CA HIS A 348 13.94 27.34 -2.00
C HIS A 348 14.98 26.88 -3.05
N TRP A 349 15.31 25.59 -3.12
CA TRP A 349 16.27 25.10 -4.10
C TRP A 349 15.68 25.14 -5.51
N SER A 350 16.48 25.68 -6.43
CA SER A 350 16.36 25.43 -7.86
C SER A 350 17.22 24.22 -8.24
N ALA A 351 17.22 23.84 -9.52
CA ALA A 351 18.18 22.86 -10.05
C ALA A 351 19.65 23.18 -9.69
N VAL A 352 20.04 24.45 -9.65
CA VAL A 352 21.39 24.87 -9.23
C VAL A 352 21.61 24.64 -7.75
N GLY A 353 20.60 24.92 -6.91
CA GLY A 353 20.65 24.63 -5.48
C GLY A 353 20.82 23.13 -5.20
N LEU A 354 20.06 22.29 -5.90
CA LEU A 354 20.19 20.84 -5.83
C LEU A 354 21.58 20.38 -6.30
N ALA A 355 22.08 20.88 -7.44
CA ALA A 355 23.40 20.57 -7.96
C ALA A 355 24.51 20.88 -6.94
N ASN A 356 24.44 22.06 -6.32
CA ASN A 356 25.41 22.46 -5.29
C ASN A 356 25.36 21.56 -4.06
N ALA A 357 24.17 21.14 -3.64
CA ALA A 357 24.01 20.22 -2.51
C ALA A 357 24.60 18.84 -2.81
N LEU A 358 24.36 18.29 -4.01
CA LEU A 358 24.94 17.02 -4.44
C LEU A 358 26.47 17.10 -4.51
N ALA A 359 27.01 18.14 -5.15
CA ALA A 359 28.45 18.37 -5.24
C ALA A 359 29.11 18.55 -3.85
N TYR A 360 28.42 19.21 -2.92
CA TYR A 360 28.88 19.34 -1.53
C TYR A 360 29.05 17.97 -0.88
N TRP A 361 28.04 17.11 -0.93
CA TRP A 361 28.13 15.78 -0.31
C TRP A 361 29.12 14.86 -1.03
N GLU A 362 29.22 14.95 -2.35
CA GLU A 362 30.23 14.19 -3.11
C GLU A 362 31.65 14.47 -2.61
N GLN A 363 31.93 15.71 -2.20
CA GLN A 363 33.24 16.15 -1.72
C GLN A 363 33.46 15.98 -0.21
N ASN A 364 32.40 16.02 0.60
CA ASN A 364 32.50 16.13 2.06
C ASN A 364 32.03 14.89 2.82
N ASP A 365 31.30 13.98 2.19
CA ASP A 365 30.86 12.73 2.81
C ASP A 365 32.02 11.71 2.79
N ARG A 366 32.65 11.52 3.95
CA ARG A 366 33.82 10.65 4.17
C ARG A 366 33.46 9.34 4.83
#